data_AF-A0A963DS00-F1
#
_entry.id   AF-A0A963DS00-F1
#
_cell.length_a   1.000
_cell.length_b   1.000
_cell.length_c   1.000
_cell.angle_alpha   90.00
_cell.angle_beta   90.00
_cell.angle_gamma   90.00
#
_symmetry.space_group_name_H-M   'P 1'
#
loop_
_entity.id
_entity.type
_entity.pdbx_description
1 polymer ?
#
loop_
_entity_poly.entity_id
_entity_poly.type
_entity_poly.pdbx_seq_one_letter_code
_entity_poly.pdbx_strand_id
1 'polypeptide(L)' 'MTDLWYDFSGDKRSDKKTMICPRCHSLSVVKNGSIHNHKPKFACKDCGRQFVENPENKIPQDKKDLIDKLL' A
#
# COMPACT_ATOMS: atom_id res chain seq x y z
N MET A 1 10.89 -13.28 50.86
CA MET A 1 10.76 -14.35 49.85
C MET A 1 10.07 -13.70 48.66
N THR A 2 10.88 -13.26 47.70
CA THR A 2 10.53 -12.38 46.59
C THR A 2 9.82 -13.16 45.50
N ASP A 3 8.61 -12.74 45.10
CA ASP A 3 8.10 -13.06 43.76
C ASP A 3 7.63 -11.78 43.07
N LEU A 4 8.66 -11.08 42.58
CA LEU A 4 8.64 -10.06 41.55
C LEU A 4 8.32 -10.70 40.19
N TRP A 5 7.06 -11.09 39.94
CA TRP A 5 6.60 -11.49 38.59
C TRP A 5 5.36 -10.71 38.20
N TYR A 6 5.66 -9.45 37.90
CA TYR A 6 4.95 -8.57 36.99
C TYR A 6 4.84 -9.25 35.61
N ASP A 7 3.75 -9.97 35.37
CA ASP A 7 3.51 -10.63 34.08
C ASP A 7 3.07 -9.62 33.03
N PHE A 8 4.09 -9.02 32.43
CA PHE A 8 4.11 -8.24 31.20
C PHE A 8 3.50 -9.04 30.04
N SER A 9 2.17 -9.11 29.99
CA SER A 9 1.42 -9.68 28.86
C SER A 9 1.46 -8.68 27.70
N GLY A 10 2.60 -8.62 27.01
CA GLY A 10 2.81 -7.82 25.82
C GLY A 10 1.90 -8.29 24.68
N ASP A 11 0.80 -7.55 24.46
CA ASP A 11 -0.03 -7.60 23.26
C ASP A 11 0.87 -7.24 22.06
N LYS A 12 1.51 -8.25 21.45
CA LYS A 12 2.22 -8.09 20.18
C LYS A 12 1.19 -7.96 19.06
N ARG A 13 0.44 -6.86 19.06
CA ARG A 13 -0.44 -6.50 17.95
C ARG A 13 0.46 -6.13 16.77
N SER A 14 0.78 -7.13 15.95
CA SER A 14 1.53 -6.94 14.71
C SER A 14 0.78 -5.95 13.84
N ASP A 15 1.36 -4.75 13.68
CA ASP A 15 0.80 -3.66 12.91
C ASP A 15 0.58 -4.08 11.46
N LYS A 16 -0.65 -4.51 11.17
CA LYS A 16 -1.14 -4.73 9.82
C LYS A 16 -1.07 -3.39 9.07
N LYS A 17 -0.11 -3.25 8.17
CA LYS A 17 -0.03 -2.10 7.26
C LYS A 17 -1.33 -2.00 6.45
N THR A 18 -2.10 -0.96 6.72
CA THR A 18 -3.37 -0.70 6.02
C THR A 18 -3.08 0.08 4.74
N MET A 19 -3.43 -0.50 3.60
CA MET A 19 -3.22 0.12 2.28
C MET A 19 -4.39 1.02 1.91
N ILE A 20 -4.09 2.24 1.47
CA ILE A 20 -5.07 3.25 1.08
C ILE A 20 -5.01 3.45 -0.43
N CYS A 21 -6.17 3.59 -1.08
CA CYS A 21 -6.20 3.85 -2.51
C CYS A 21 -5.66 5.27 -2.83
N PRO A 22 -4.68 5.42 -3.73
CA PRO A 22 -4.11 6.72 -4.08
C PRO A 22 -5.00 7.57 -5.02
N ARG A 23 -6.21 7.11 -5.35
CA ARG A 23 -7.19 7.87 -6.15
C ARG A 23 -8.33 8.40 -5.28
N CYS A 24 -9.04 7.48 -4.62
CA CYS A 24 -10.25 7.80 -3.86
C CYS A 24 -10.05 7.76 -2.35
N HIS A 25 -8.85 7.45 -1.86
CA HIS A 25 -8.53 7.34 -0.43
C HIS A 25 -9.33 6.28 0.34
N SER A 26 -10.01 5.37 -0.37
CA SER A 26 -10.69 4.24 0.24
C SER A 26 -9.71 3.24 0.88
N LEU A 27 -10.16 2.66 1.99
CA LEU A 27 -9.51 1.56 2.71
C LEU A 27 -9.88 0.18 2.12
N SER A 28 -10.84 0.13 1.18
CA SER A 28 -11.30 -1.08 0.50
C SER A 28 -10.28 -1.56 -0.55
N VAL A 29 -9.05 -1.84 -0.11
CA VAL A 29 -7.93 -2.29 -0.95
C VAL A 29 -7.63 -3.76 -0.68
N VAL A 30 -7.52 -4.56 -1.74
CA VAL A 30 -7.19 -5.98 -1.67
C VAL A 30 -5.95 -6.31 -2.50
N LYS A 31 -5.18 -7.31 -2.08
CA LYS A 31 -4.08 -7.88 -2.88
C LYS A 31 -4.69 -8.65 -4.05
N ASN A 32 -4.35 -8.24 -5.28
CA ASN A 32 -4.85 -8.77 -6.54
C ASN A 32 -3.72 -9.46 -7.33
N GLY A 33 -3.11 -10.49 -6.73
CA GLY A 33 -1.99 -11.21 -7.32
C GLY A 33 -0.65 -10.45 -7.28
N SER A 34 0.21 -10.74 -8.25
CA SER A 34 1.53 -10.12 -8.40
C SER A 34 1.82 -9.75 -9.85
N ILE A 35 2.69 -8.76 -10.06
CA ILE A 35 3.23 -8.44 -11.39
C ILE A 35 4.34 -9.43 -11.79
N HIS A 36 4.87 -9.33 -13.01
CA HIS A 36 5.93 -10.23 -13.50
C HIS A 36 7.19 -10.22 -12.62
N ASN A 37 7.49 -9.09 -11.96
CA ASN A 37 8.59 -8.94 -10.99
C ASN A 37 8.25 -9.47 -9.58
N HIS A 38 7.23 -10.32 -9.46
CA HIS A 38 6.73 -10.89 -8.19
C HIS A 38 6.25 -9.88 -7.13
N LYS A 39 6.24 -8.58 -7.43
CA LYS A 39 5.71 -7.57 -6.51
C LYS A 39 4.19 -7.67 -6.39
N PRO A 40 3.63 -7.51 -5.18
CA PRO A 40 2.20 -7.57 -4.97
C PRO A 40 1.50 -6.45 -5.74
N LYS A 41 0.45 -6.83 -6.48
CA LYS A 41 -0.50 -5.87 -7.06
C LYS A 41 -1.66 -5.71 -6.09
N PHE A 42 -2.17 -4.49 -5.97
CA PHE A 42 -3.34 -4.15 -5.18
C PHE A 42 -4.45 -3.61 -6.08
N ALA A 43 -5.70 -3.83 -5.68
CA ALA A 43 -6.88 -3.29 -6.34
C ALA A 43 -7.81 -2.66 -5.31
N CYS A 44 -8.27 -1.44 -5.59
CA CYS A 44 -9.34 -0.80 -4.83
C CYS A 44 -10.69 -1.32 -5.31
N LYS A 45 -11.55 -1.77 -4.39
CA LYS A 45 -12.91 -2.25 -4.71
C LYS A 45 -13.86 -1.10 -5.06
N ASP A 46 -13.65 0.08 -4.51
CA ASP A 46 -14.59 1.19 -4.68
C ASP A 46 -14.40 1.93 -6.01
N CYS A 47 -13.15 2.15 -6.43
CA CYS A 47 -12.85 2.85 -7.70
C CYS A 47 -12.27 1.94 -8.80
N GLY A 48 -12.06 0.66 -8.51
CA GLY A 48 -11.49 -0.31 -9.45
C GLY A 48 -9.99 -0.13 -9.76
N ARG A 49 -9.33 0.89 -9.19
CA ARG A 49 -7.93 1.21 -9.51
C ARG A 49 -7.00 0.09 -9.06
N GLN A 50 -6.12 -0.34 -9.97
CA GLN A 50 -5.03 -1.25 -9.67
C GLN A 50 -3.72 -0.47 -9.51
N PHE A 51 -2.90 -0.85 -8.54
CA PHE A 51 -1.63 -0.20 -8.24
C PHE A 51 -0.66 -1.16 -7.55
N VAL A 52 0.62 -0.82 -7.53
CA VAL A 52 1.67 -1.56 -6.81
C VAL A 52 2.19 -0.70 -5.67
N GLU A 53 2.64 -1.35 -4.59
CA GLU A 53 3.34 -0.67 -3.52
C GLU A 53 4.74 -0.24 -4.01
N ASN A 54 5.09 1.03 -3.76
CA ASN A 54 6.36 1.64 -4.16
C ASN A 54 6.76 1.39 -5.64
N PRO A 55 6.12 2.07 -6.61
CA PRO A 55 6.45 1.90 -8.02
C PRO A 55 7.85 2.44 -8.34
N GLU A 56 8.68 1.64 -9.03
CA GLU A 56 10.04 2.02 -9.45
C GLU A 56 10.05 2.80 -10.77
N ASN A 57 9.27 2.34 -11.76
CA ASN A 57 9.24 2.93 -13.11
C ASN A 57 8.23 4.07 -13.18
N LYS A 58 8.48 5.16 -12.44
CA LYS A 58 7.65 6.38 -12.48
C LYS A 58 7.99 7.21 -13.72
N ILE A 59 6.98 7.72 -14.40
CA ILE A 59 7.17 8.72 -15.47
C ILE A 59 7.53 10.06 -14.80
N PRO A 60 8.65 10.71 -15.20
CA PRO A 60 9.04 12.01 -14.67
C PRO A 60 8.01 13.07 -15.01
N GLN A 61 7.90 14.10 -14.15
CA GLN A 61 6.84 15.10 -14.27
C GLN A 61 6.93 15.89 -15.57
N ASP A 62 8.14 16.28 -16.00
CA ASP A 62 8.37 17.00 -17.25
C ASP A 62 7.78 16.28 -18.48
N LYS A 63 7.82 14.93 -18.48
CA LYS A 63 7.22 14.14 -19.56
C LYS A 63 5.69 14.16 -19.51
N LYS A 64 5.09 14.20 -18.31
CA LYS A 64 3.63 14.35 -18.16
C LYS A 64 3.18 15.72 -18.62
N ASP A 65 3.89 16.76 -18.21
CA ASP A 65 3.58 18.15 -18.58
C ASP A 65 3.73 18.37 -20.09
N LEU A 66 4.67 17.68 -20.74
CA LEU A 66 4.78 17.68 -22.20
C LEU A 66 3.56 17.01 -22.87
N ILE A 67 3.09 15.87 -22.34
CA ILE A 67 1.91 15.18 -22.86
C ILE A 67 0.66 16.06 -22.73
N ASP A 68 0.45 16.69 -21.57
CA ASP A 68 -0.70 17.56 -21.31
C ASP A 68 -0.74 18.82 -22.20
N LYS A 69 0.40 19.25 -22.75
CA LYS A 69 0.46 20.36 -23.71
C LYS A 69 0.16 19.93 -25.15
N LEU A 70 0.24 18.64 -25.44
CA LEU A 70 0.13 18.07 -26.80
C LEU A 70 -1.21 17.38 -27.05
N LEU A 71 -2.10 17.31 -26.05
CA LEU A 71 -3.45 16.75 -26.09
C LEU A 71 -4.48 17.79 -25.65
#